data_AF-A0A2A5BMP4-F1
#
_entry.id   AF-A0A2A5BMP4-F1
#
_cell.length_a   1.000
_cell.length_b   1.000
_cell.length_c   1.000
_cell.angle_alpha   90.00
_cell.angle_beta   90.00
_cell.angle_gamma   90.00
#
_symmetry.space_group_name_H-M   'P 1'
#
loop_
_entity.id
_entity.type
_entity.pdbx_description
1 polymer ?
#
loop_
_entity_poly.entity_id
_entity_poly.type
_entity_poly.pdbx_seq_one_letter_code
_entity_poly.pdbx_strand_id
1 'polypeptide(L)' 'IVLLMKKAAEHVPAERLWVNPDCGLKTRDWAEVKPALTAMVKASRVLRNDLVS' A
#
# COMPACT_ATOMS: atom_id res chain seq x y z
N ILE A 1 3.23 6.35 4.18
CA ILE A 1 2.37 5.56 3.25
C ILE A 1 0.97 5.32 3.83
N VAL A 2 0.82 4.76 5.06
CA VAL A 2 -0.50 4.49 5.68
C VAL A 2 -1.46 5.70 5.64
N LEU A 3 -0.98 6.91 5.96
CA LEU A 3 -1.79 8.12 5.91
C LEU A 3 -2.43 8.37 4.53
N LEU A 4 -1.69 8.14 3.44
CA LEU A 4 -2.21 8.31 2.08
C LEU A 4 -3.25 7.24 1.75
N MET A 5 -3.05 6.00 2.23
CA MET A 5 -4.02 4.93 2.04
C MET A 5 -5.33 5.19 2.82
N LYS A 6 -5.24 5.79 4.02
CA LYS A 6 -6.43 6.23 4.78
C LYS A 6 -7.24 7.28 4.01
N LYS A 7 -6.57 8.28 3.44
CA LYS A 7 -7.22 9.26 2.55
C LYS A 7 -7.87 8.62 1.32
N ALA A 8 -7.23 7.60 0.74
CA ALA A 8 -7.84 6.85 -0.37
C ALA A 8 -9.10 6.09 0.08
N ALA A 9 -9.08 5.48 1.27
CA ALA A 9 -10.22 4.76 1.83
C ALA A 9 -11.41 5.67 2.17
N GLU A 10 -11.21 6.98 2.34
CA GLU A 10 -12.30 7.96 2.45
C GLU A 10 -13.11 8.09 1.14
N HIS A 11 -12.53 7.72 -0.01
CA HIS A 11 -13.11 7.93 -1.33
C HIS A 11 -13.43 6.62 -2.08
N VAL A 12 -12.73 5.53 -1.75
CA VAL A 12 -12.89 4.20 -2.38
C VAL A 12 -13.27 3.20 -1.30
N PRO A 13 -14.40 2.47 -1.43
CA PRO A 13 -14.79 1.42 -0.50
C PRO A 13 -13.66 0.40 -0.30
N ALA A 14 -13.48 -0.06 0.94
CA ALA A 14 -12.37 -0.92 1.32
C ALA A 14 -12.29 -2.20 0.48
N GLU A 15 -13.43 -2.76 0.07
CA GLU A 15 -13.51 -3.98 -0.75
C GLU A 15 -13.02 -3.76 -2.20
N ARG A 16 -12.93 -2.49 -2.62
CA ARG A 16 -12.48 -2.08 -3.95
C ARG A 16 -11.12 -1.39 -3.95
N LEU A 17 -10.54 -1.12 -2.78
CA LEU A 17 -9.26 -0.41 -2.66
C LEU A 17 -8.09 -1.39 -2.77
N TRP A 18 -7.33 -1.27 -3.85
CA TRP A 18 -6.11 -2.03 -4.08
C TRP A 18 -4.87 -1.16 -3.80
N VAL A 19 -3.82 -1.79 -3.26
CA VAL A 19 -2.53 -1.15 -3.03
C VAL A 19 -1.48 -1.78 -3.94
N ASN A 20 -0.89 -0.96 -4.80
CA ASN A 20 0.17 -1.34 -5.71
C ASN A 20 1.10 -0.15 -5.96
N PRO A 21 2.30 -0.36 -6.51
CA PRO A 21 3.15 0.73 -7.01
C PRO A 21 2.51 1.39 -8.23
N ASP A 22 2.88 2.63 -8.51
CA ASP A 22 2.33 3.42 -9.63
C ASP A 22 2.57 2.76 -11.00
N CYS A 23 3.69 2.05 -11.17
CA CYS A 23 4.05 1.41 -12.43
C CYS A 23 4.91 0.14 -12.21
N GLY A 24 5.26 -0.53 -13.31
CA GLY A 24 6.17 -1.68 -13.29
C GLY A 24 7.57 -1.32 -12.78
N LEU A 25 8.23 -2.27 -12.12
CA LEU A 25 9.50 -2.03 -11.42
C LEU A 25 10.75 -2.29 -12.29
N LYS A 26 10.62 -2.34 -13.62
CA LYS A 26 11.69 -2.76 -14.55
C LYS A 26 12.96 -1.90 -14.48
N THR A 27 12.87 -0.69 -13.94
CA THR A 27 13.96 0.29 -13.85
C THR A 27 14.47 0.50 -12.41
N ARG A 28 14.07 -0.37 -11.47
CA ARG A 28 14.47 -0.31 -10.06
C ARG A 28 15.37 -1.49 -9.70
N ASP A 29 16.30 -1.26 -8.78
CA ASP A 29 17.19 -2.31 -8.28
C ASP A 29 16.54 -3.10 -7.14
N TRP A 30 16.96 -4.35 -6.96
CA TRP A 30 16.44 -5.21 -5.89
C TRP A 30 16.66 -4.66 -4.48
N ALA A 31 17.77 -3.94 -4.28
CA ALA A 31 18.09 -3.28 -3.02
C ALA A 31 17.05 -2.20 -2.65
N GLU A 32 16.37 -1.62 -3.63
CA GLU A 32 15.32 -0.62 -3.45
C GLU A 32 13.93 -1.28 -3.41
N VAL A 33 13.69 -2.21 -4.35
CA VAL A 33 12.38 -2.86 -4.54
C VAL A 33 11.97 -3.65 -3.31
N LYS A 34 12.87 -4.48 -2.76
CA LYS A 34 12.52 -5.40 -1.69
C LYS A 34 12.11 -4.66 -0.40
N PRO A 35 12.85 -3.64 0.08
CA PRO A 35 12.42 -2.84 1.21
C PRO A 35 11.13 -2.06 0.94
N ALA A 36 10.99 -1.45 -0.25
CA ALA A 36 9.81 -0.66 -0.59
C ALA A 36 8.52 -1.50 -0.61
N LEU A 37 8.53 -2.66 -1.28
CA LEU A 37 7.39 -3.57 -1.31
C LEU A 37 7.08 -4.15 0.07
N THR A 38 8.10 -4.47 0.87
CA THR A 38 7.91 -4.92 2.26
C THR A 38 7.20 -3.85 3.09
N ALA A 39 7.62 -2.59 2.97
CA ALA A 39 6.98 -1.47 3.66
C ALA A 39 5.53 -1.25 3.19
N MET A 40 5.27 -1.35 1.89
CA MET A 40 3.93 -1.23 1.32
C MET A 40 2.98 -2.32 1.82
N VAL A 41 3.44 -3.58 1.87
CA VAL A 41 2.65 -4.70 2.42
C VAL A 41 2.40 -4.52 3.91
N LYS A 42 3.40 -4.09 4.69
CA LYS A 42 3.23 -3.78 6.13
C LYS A 42 2.20 -2.68 6.34
N ALA A 43 2.28 -1.58 5.59
CA ALA A 43 1.31 -0.48 5.65
C ALA A 43 -0.11 -0.94 5.30
N SER A 44 -0.26 -1.80 4.30
CA SER A 44 -1.56 -2.37 3.90
C SER A 44 -2.18 -3.23 5.01
N ARG A 45 -1.35 -3.99 5.75
CA ARG A 45 -1.80 -4.76 6.92
C ARG A 45 -2.28 -3.87 8.05
N VAL A 46 -1.57 -2.77 8.32
CA VAL A 46 -1.99 -1.77 9.32
C VAL A 46 -3.35 -1.19 8.95
N LEU A 47 -3.52 -0.72 7.70
CA LEU A 47 -4.80 -0.20 7.25
C LEU A 47 -5.93 -1.23 7.40
N ARG A 48 -5.68 -2.50 7.03
CA ARG A 48 -6.69 -3.55 7.16
C ARG A 48 -7.15 -3.74 8.61
N ASN A 49 -6.23 -3.72 9.57
CA ASN A 49 -6.59 -3.84 10.98
C ASN A 49 -7.42 -2.63 11.44
N ASP A 50 -7.05 -1.41 11.01
CA ASP A 50 -7.77 -0.18 11.34
C ASP A 50 -9.21 -0.15 10.77
N LEU A 51 -9.48 -0.86 9.67
CA LEU A 51 -10.81 -0.91 9.03
C LEU A 51 -11.75 -1.98 9.60
N VAL A 52 -11.22 -2.96 10.33
CA VAL A 52 -11.98 -4.04 10.96
C VAL A 52 -12.27 -3.77 12.44
N SER A 53 -11.64 -2.73 13.00
CA SER A 53 -11.84 -2.24 14.37
C SER A 53 -13.03 -1.29 14.46
#